data_AF-A0A8H5C9T9-F1
#
_entry.id   AF-A0A8H5C9T9-F1
#
_cell.length_a   1.000
_cell.length_b   1.000
_cell.length_c   1.000
_cell.angle_alpha   90.00
_cell.angle_beta   90.00
_cell.angle_gamma   90.00
#
_symmetry.space_group_name_H-M   'P 1'
#
loop_
_entity.id
_entity.type
_entity.pdbx_description
1 polymer ?
#
loop_
_entity_poly.entity_id
_entity_poly.type
_entity_poly.pdbx_seq_one_letter_code
_entity_poly.pdbx_strand_id
1 'polypeptide(L)'
;MRIFTSSEAVSTTEDVDLNALFSPSPDYTAIEEEIYTDGSCKTDGEQTVRAGSGIWFGDDDERNMAFRIPQSLPQTNNIAEGAAILAAVQAMRDDIPVIICSDSQVTLTVIGKSALKAEDTDWLETKNREVIEPIIAKLRLRKGLTIMEKVKAHVGIHGNEMADRLADQGADKDVTDVALDMEIPARQKRDTPPEDQKHSTKENDPVAPGSG
;
A
#
# COMPACT_ATOMS: atom_id res chain seq x y z
N MET A 1 42.59 31.86 -6.54
CA MET A 1 41.72 31.77 -5.35
C MET A 1 40.29 31.60 -5.86
N ARG A 2 39.65 30.48 -5.48
CA ARG A 2 38.24 30.06 -5.65
C ARG A 2 37.71 29.82 -7.08
N ILE A 3 37.80 28.59 -7.62
CA ILE A 3 36.90 27.39 -7.58
C ILE A 3 35.50 27.60 -8.23
N PHE A 4 35.17 26.66 -9.13
CA PHE A 4 34.02 26.42 -10.00
C PHE A 4 32.67 26.07 -9.33
N THR A 5 31.59 26.19 -10.13
CA THR A 5 30.29 25.46 -10.13
C THR A 5 29.34 25.72 -8.93
N SER A 6 28.01 25.69 -9.06
CA SER A 6 27.18 24.70 -9.76
C SER A 6 25.77 25.23 -10.06
N SER A 7 25.22 24.74 -11.18
CA SER A 7 23.79 24.67 -11.49
C SER A 7 22.99 24.15 -10.29
N GLU A 8 21.92 24.84 -9.91
CA GLU A 8 20.92 24.31 -9.00
C GLU A 8 20.26 23.09 -9.65
N ALA A 9 20.49 21.91 -9.07
CA ALA A 9 19.67 20.75 -9.33
C ALA A 9 18.42 20.89 -8.47
N VAL A 10 17.25 21.02 -9.11
CA VAL A 10 15.96 20.86 -8.46
C VAL A 10 15.86 19.41 -7.99
N SER A 11 15.89 19.20 -6.68
CA SER A 11 15.68 17.92 -6.01
C SER A 11 14.24 17.48 -6.24
N THR A 12 14.02 16.53 -7.14
CA THR A 12 12.71 15.90 -7.37
C THR A 12 12.57 14.66 -6.50
N THR A 13 11.40 14.54 -5.87
CA THR A 13 10.79 13.40 -5.14
C THR A 13 11.28 13.14 -3.72
N GLU A 14 10.66 13.83 -2.76
CA GLU A 14 10.52 13.30 -1.40
C GLU A 14 9.65 12.05 -1.47
N ASP A 15 10.19 10.91 -1.06
CA ASP A 15 9.43 9.68 -0.85
C ASP A 15 8.20 9.97 0.04
N VAL A 16 6.99 9.59 -0.39
CA VAL A 16 5.81 9.63 0.48
C VAL A 16 6.10 8.76 1.70
N ASP A 17 6.03 9.37 2.88
CA ASP A 17 6.29 8.70 4.14
C ASP A 17 5.17 7.70 4.43
N LEU A 18 5.45 6.39 4.28
CA LEU A 18 4.51 5.34 4.65
C LEU A 18 4.12 5.38 6.13
N ASN A 19 4.91 6.04 6.99
CA ASN A 19 4.54 6.26 8.39
C ASN A 19 3.34 7.23 8.52
N ALA A 20 3.12 8.11 7.53
CA ALA A 20 1.97 9.02 7.51
C ALA A 20 0.64 8.26 7.32
N LEU A 21 0.66 7.06 6.73
CA LEU A 21 -0.53 6.20 6.59
C LEU A 21 -1.16 5.88 7.95
N PHE A 22 -0.36 5.79 9.01
CA PHE A 22 -0.84 5.41 10.35
C PHE A 22 -0.45 6.46 11.39
N SER A 23 -0.62 7.75 11.05
CA SER A 23 -0.35 8.85 11.99
C SER A 23 -1.06 8.59 13.32
N PRO A 24 -0.35 8.65 14.47
CA PRO A 24 -0.96 8.40 15.78
C PRO A 24 -1.94 9.51 16.20
N SER A 25 -1.95 10.64 15.50
CA SER A 25 -2.88 11.75 15.70
C SER A 25 -3.09 12.46 14.37
N PRO A 26 -3.86 11.86 13.45
CA PRO A 26 -4.15 12.49 12.18
C PRO A 26 -5.07 13.69 12.41
N ASP A 27 -4.84 14.77 11.66
CA ASP A 27 -5.76 15.89 11.64
C ASP A 27 -6.95 15.54 10.75
N TYR A 28 -7.97 14.94 11.35
CA TYR A 28 -9.21 14.55 10.66
C TYR A 28 -9.95 15.76 10.07
N THR A 29 -9.68 16.99 10.51
CA THR A 29 -10.34 18.19 9.97
C THR A 29 -9.83 18.56 8.57
N ALA A 30 -8.67 18.02 8.18
CA ALA A 30 -8.09 18.19 6.86
C ALA A 30 -8.49 17.10 5.86
N ILE A 31 -9.18 16.03 6.30
CA ILE A 31 -9.65 14.96 5.43
C ILE A 31 -10.79 15.48 4.56
N GLU A 32 -10.63 15.33 3.24
CA GLU A 32 -11.63 15.77 2.26
C GLU A 32 -12.51 14.61 1.77
N GLU A 33 -12.04 13.37 1.88
CA GLU A 33 -12.76 12.18 1.42
C GLU A 33 -12.51 10.99 2.35
N GLU A 34 -13.58 10.28 2.69
CA GLU A 34 -13.57 9.08 3.53
C GLU A 34 -14.10 7.90 2.71
N ILE A 35 -13.30 6.85 2.62
CA ILE A 35 -13.58 5.67 1.78
C ILE A 35 -13.58 4.44 2.65
N TYR A 36 -14.60 3.60 2.51
CA TYR A 36 -14.70 2.35 3.23
C TYR A 36 -14.43 1.18 2.29
N THR A 37 -13.67 0.20 2.77
CA THR A 37 -13.29 -0.98 2.00
C THR A 37 -13.52 -2.25 2.81
N ASP A 38 -14.04 -3.27 2.14
CA ASP A 38 -14.25 -4.59 2.76
C ASP A 38 -14.04 -5.72 1.74
N GLY A 39 -13.77 -6.92 2.25
CA GLY A 39 -13.61 -8.14 1.49
C GLY A 39 -14.43 -9.28 2.09
N SER A 40 -15.16 -9.98 1.22
CA SER A 40 -15.99 -11.13 1.58
C SER A 40 -15.51 -12.37 0.85
N CYS A 41 -15.63 -13.52 1.52
CA CYS A 41 -15.28 -14.82 0.97
C CYS A 41 -16.37 -15.83 1.36
N LYS A 42 -17.07 -16.34 0.35
CA LYS A 42 -18.20 -17.27 0.53
C LYS A 42 -17.90 -18.60 -0.15
N THR A 43 -18.41 -19.67 0.44
CA THR A 43 -18.44 -20.99 -0.21
C THR A 43 -19.84 -21.21 -0.73
N ASP A 44 -20.00 -21.44 -2.03
CA ASP A 44 -21.29 -21.75 -2.61
C ASP A 44 -21.73 -23.19 -2.30
N GLY A 45 -22.97 -23.53 -2.67
CA GLY A 45 -23.56 -24.86 -2.42
C GLY A 45 -22.81 -26.02 -3.10
N GLU A 46 -21.91 -25.73 -4.04
CA GLU A 46 -21.08 -26.71 -4.74
C GLU A 46 -19.65 -26.79 -4.16
N GLN A 47 -19.40 -26.15 -3.02
CA GLN A 47 -18.08 -26.04 -2.37
C GLN A 47 -17.07 -25.21 -3.16
N THR A 48 -17.52 -24.38 -4.11
CA THR A 48 -16.64 -23.42 -4.79
C THR A 48 -16.53 -22.16 -3.94
N VAL A 49 -15.30 -21.79 -3.61
CA VAL A 49 -15.01 -20.56 -2.86
C VAL A 49 -14.98 -19.37 -3.84
N ARG A 50 -15.73 -18.32 -3.51
CA ARG A 50 -15.79 -17.07 -4.25
C ARG A 50 -15.46 -15.92 -3.31
N ALA A 51 -14.56 -15.06 -3.74
CA ALA A 51 -14.20 -13.87 -3.00
C ALA A 51 -14.63 -12.61 -3.77
N GLY A 52 -15.02 -11.58 -3.04
CA GLY A 52 -15.45 -10.30 -3.60
C GLY A 52 -15.06 -9.13 -2.74
N SER A 53 -14.88 -7.99 -3.39
CA SER A 53 -14.44 -6.73 -2.78
C SER A 53 -15.52 -5.68 -2.89
N GLY A 54 -15.64 -4.86 -1.86
CA GLY A 54 -16.53 -3.72 -1.79
C GLY A 54 -15.75 -2.43 -1.50
N ILE A 55 -16.05 -1.37 -2.25
CA ILE A 55 -15.55 -0.01 -2.02
C ILE A 55 -16.73 0.94 -1.97
N TRP A 56 -16.81 1.72 -0.89
CA TRP A 56 -17.86 2.70 -0.67
C TRP A 56 -17.26 4.09 -0.43
N PHE A 57 -17.59 5.04 -1.31
CA PHE A 57 -17.19 6.45 -1.26
C PHE A 57 -18.26 7.36 -0.63
N GLY A 58 -19.51 6.91 -0.60
CA GLY A 58 -20.64 7.70 -0.14
C GLY A 58 -21.97 7.19 -0.69
N ASP A 59 -23.08 7.68 -0.14
CA ASP A 59 -24.39 7.38 -0.70
C ASP A 59 -24.50 7.96 -2.13
N ASP A 60 -25.02 7.15 -3.06
CA ASP A 60 -25.19 7.49 -4.48
C ASP A 60 -23.91 7.90 -5.24
N ASP A 61 -22.70 7.64 -4.70
CA ASP A 61 -21.45 7.88 -5.41
C ASP A 61 -21.24 6.84 -6.52
N GLU A 62 -20.97 7.30 -7.74
CA GLU A 62 -20.78 6.45 -8.92
C GLU A 62 -19.50 5.61 -8.86
N ARG A 63 -18.56 5.95 -7.98
CA ARG A 63 -17.31 5.22 -7.74
C ARG A 63 -17.50 4.07 -6.75
N ASN A 64 -18.69 3.90 -6.17
CA ASN A 64 -19.01 2.72 -5.37
C ASN A 64 -18.87 1.46 -6.23
N MET A 65 -18.14 0.48 -5.72
CA MET A 65 -17.76 -0.70 -6.50
C MET A 65 -17.98 -1.97 -5.68
N ALA A 66 -18.57 -2.95 -6.34
CA ALA A 66 -18.63 -4.35 -5.91
C ALA A 66 -18.02 -5.17 -7.03
N PHE A 67 -17.05 -6.04 -6.77
CA PHE A 67 -16.50 -6.89 -7.83
C PHE A 67 -16.00 -8.23 -7.30
N ARG A 68 -15.99 -9.23 -8.20
CA ARG A 68 -15.44 -10.55 -7.92
C ARG A 68 -13.93 -10.56 -8.08
N ILE A 69 -13.22 -11.21 -7.15
CA ILE A 69 -11.78 -11.41 -7.28
C ILE A 69 -11.47 -12.27 -8.52
N PRO A 70 -10.54 -11.82 -9.39
CA PRO A 70 -10.09 -12.58 -10.55
C PRO A 70 -9.76 -14.03 -10.18
N GLN A 71 -10.18 -14.98 -11.02
CA GLN A 71 -9.84 -16.40 -10.80
C GLN A 71 -8.33 -16.67 -10.86
N SER A 72 -7.55 -15.75 -11.44
CA SER A 72 -6.09 -15.79 -11.41
C SER A 72 -5.49 -15.51 -10.02
N LEU A 73 -6.28 -15.01 -9.08
CA LEU A 73 -5.88 -14.72 -7.71
C LEU A 73 -6.53 -15.69 -6.71
N PRO A 74 -5.89 -15.94 -5.55
CA PRO A 74 -6.50 -16.78 -4.51
C PRO A 74 -7.84 -16.21 -4.03
N GLN A 75 -8.88 -17.04 -4.04
CA GLN A 75 -10.21 -16.69 -3.51
C GLN A 75 -10.18 -16.77 -1.98
N THR A 76 -9.73 -15.70 -1.33
CA THR A 76 -9.60 -15.61 0.13
C THR A 76 -10.01 -14.23 0.63
N ASN A 77 -10.40 -14.13 1.90
CA ASN A 77 -10.78 -12.84 2.51
C ASN A 77 -9.66 -11.80 2.40
N ASN A 78 -8.44 -12.19 2.74
CA ASN A 78 -7.31 -11.25 2.74
C ASN A 78 -6.95 -10.72 1.34
N ILE A 79 -7.15 -11.52 0.28
CA ILE A 79 -7.00 -11.03 -1.10
C ILE A 79 -8.14 -10.08 -1.43
N ALA A 80 -9.36 -10.38 -1.01
CA ALA A 80 -10.51 -9.50 -1.21
C ALA A 80 -10.35 -8.14 -0.50
N GLU A 81 -9.91 -8.15 0.75
CA GLU A 81 -9.65 -6.91 1.50
C GLU A 81 -8.53 -6.10 0.84
N GLY A 82 -7.42 -6.74 0.45
CA GLY A 82 -6.32 -6.06 -0.24
C GLY A 82 -6.73 -5.51 -1.61
N ALA A 83 -7.49 -6.29 -2.39
CA ALA A 83 -8.02 -5.86 -3.67
C ALA A 83 -9.01 -4.68 -3.55
N ALA A 84 -9.81 -4.63 -2.48
CA ALA A 84 -10.70 -3.51 -2.19
C ALA A 84 -9.90 -2.22 -1.95
N ILE A 85 -8.83 -2.30 -1.15
CA ILE A 85 -7.93 -1.16 -0.93
C ILE A 85 -7.23 -0.76 -2.23
N LEU A 86 -6.74 -1.72 -3.03
CA LEU A 86 -6.11 -1.41 -4.31
C LEU A 86 -7.06 -0.68 -5.27
N ALA A 87 -8.31 -1.13 -5.37
CA ALA A 87 -9.33 -0.46 -6.16
C ALA A 87 -9.66 0.93 -5.62
N ALA A 88 -9.78 1.10 -4.30
CA ALA A 88 -9.97 2.41 -3.67
C ALA A 88 -8.83 3.37 -4.02
N VAL A 89 -7.58 2.91 -3.94
CA VAL A 89 -6.39 3.69 -4.30
C VAL A 89 -6.40 4.12 -5.77
N GLN A 90 -6.95 3.29 -6.67
CA GLN A 90 -7.05 3.59 -8.10
C GLN A 90 -8.20 4.55 -8.45
N ALA A 91 -9.28 4.54 -7.66
CA ALA A 91 -10.48 5.33 -7.92
C ALA A 91 -10.51 6.67 -7.17
N MET A 92 -9.75 6.81 -6.08
CA MET A 92 -9.70 8.05 -5.30
C MET A 92 -8.90 9.14 -6.02
N ARG A 93 -9.16 10.39 -5.66
CA ARG A 93 -8.44 11.55 -6.22
C ARG A 93 -7.01 11.61 -5.71
N ASP A 94 -6.05 11.91 -6.58
CA ASP A 94 -4.61 11.89 -6.29
C ASP A 94 -4.07 13.07 -5.48
N ASP A 95 -4.83 14.16 -5.40
CA ASP A 95 -4.38 15.48 -4.95
C ASP A 95 -4.96 15.93 -3.61
N ILE A 96 -5.90 15.18 -3.04
CA ILE A 96 -6.60 15.54 -1.79
C ILE A 96 -6.24 14.61 -0.63
N PRO A 97 -6.36 15.09 0.62
CA PRO A 97 -6.28 14.25 1.80
C PRO A 97 -7.44 13.24 1.87
N VAL A 98 -7.11 11.95 1.90
CA VAL A 98 -8.08 10.84 1.95
C VAL A 98 -7.84 9.99 3.19
N ILE A 99 -8.91 9.49 3.78
CA ILE A 99 -8.87 8.40 4.74
C ILE A 99 -9.52 7.14 4.16
N ILE A 100 -8.81 6.01 4.26
CA ILE A 100 -9.32 4.68 3.88
C ILE A 100 -9.57 3.89 5.15
N CYS A 101 -10.83 3.53 5.37
CA CYS A 101 -11.34 2.79 6.50
C CYS A 101 -11.50 1.31 6.13
N SER A 102 -10.88 0.42 6.91
CA SER A 102 -11.00 -1.04 6.76
C SER A 102 -11.03 -1.72 8.12
N ASP A 103 -11.75 -2.82 8.27
CA ASP A 103 -11.72 -3.64 9.48
C ASP A 103 -10.61 -4.72 9.46
N SER A 104 -9.95 -4.90 8.30
CA SER A 104 -8.89 -5.87 8.10
C SER A 104 -7.62 -5.53 8.88
N GLN A 105 -7.48 -6.12 10.07
CA GLN A 105 -6.24 -6.00 10.83
C GLN A 105 -5.04 -6.53 10.04
N VAL A 106 -5.20 -7.64 9.31
CA VAL A 106 -4.10 -8.31 8.62
C VAL A 106 -3.57 -7.41 7.50
N THR A 107 -4.46 -6.93 6.63
CA THR A 107 -4.08 -6.11 5.47
C THR A 107 -3.47 -4.78 5.92
N LEU A 108 -4.08 -4.09 6.89
CA LEU A 108 -3.54 -2.85 7.45
C LEU A 108 -2.15 -3.05 8.11
N THR A 109 -1.95 -4.17 8.79
CA THR A 109 -0.64 -4.48 9.41
C THR A 109 0.45 -4.68 8.37
N VAL A 110 0.13 -5.36 7.26
CA VAL A 110 1.07 -5.60 6.18
C VAL A 110 1.42 -4.29 5.48
N ILE A 111 0.41 -3.46 5.14
CA ILE A 111 0.60 -2.14 4.52
C ILE A 111 1.45 -1.21 5.39
N GLY A 112 1.18 -1.13 6.70
CA GLY A 112 1.89 -0.20 7.57
C GLY A 112 3.28 -0.68 8.00
N LYS A 113 3.33 -1.77 8.76
CA LYS A 113 4.56 -2.17 9.47
C LYS A 113 5.50 -3.00 8.61
N SER A 114 4.96 -3.67 7.59
CA SER A 114 5.72 -4.67 6.84
C SER A 114 6.12 -4.19 5.45
N ALA A 115 5.49 -3.14 4.90
CA ALA A 115 5.83 -2.60 3.58
C ALA A 115 7.28 -2.11 3.51
N LEU A 116 7.74 -1.32 4.48
CA LEU A 116 9.14 -0.84 4.52
C LEU A 116 10.14 -1.98 4.55
N LYS A 117 9.88 -3.00 5.38
CA LYS A 117 10.73 -4.20 5.47
C LYS A 117 10.66 -5.05 4.20
N ALA A 118 9.48 -5.17 3.60
CA ALA A 118 9.26 -5.96 2.39
C ALA A 118 9.98 -5.37 1.18
N GLU A 119 10.03 -4.04 1.06
CA GLU A 119 10.77 -3.35 0.00
C GLU A 119 12.29 -3.57 0.06
N ASP A 120 12.82 -3.85 1.25
CA ASP A 120 14.23 -4.16 1.47
C ASP A 120 14.54 -5.65 1.32
N THR A 121 13.52 -6.52 1.37
CA THR A 121 13.65 -7.98 1.15
C THR A 121 13.09 -8.43 -0.20
N ASP A 122 12.91 -7.50 -1.14
CA ASP A 122 12.30 -7.74 -2.47
C ASP A 122 10.98 -8.53 -2.40
N TRP A 123 10.22 -8.30 -1.33
CA TRP A 123 8.93 -8.89 -1.02
C TRP A 123 8.91 -10.42 -0.86
N LEU A 124 10.08 -11.06 -0.67
CA LEU A 124 10.23 -12.52 -0.69
C LEU A 124 9.31 -13.28 0.29
N GLU A 125 9.01 -12.68 1.45
CA GLU A 125 8.16 -13.30 2.49
C GLU A 125 6.78 -12.64 2.64
N THR A 126 6.42 -11.72 1.75
CA THR A 126 5.16 -10.97 1.89
C THR A 126 4.00 -11.79 1.37
N LYS A 127 3.06 -12.10 2.26
CA LYS A 127 1.79 -12.71 1.87
C LYS A 127 0.98 -11.74 1.03
N ASN A 128 0.27 -12.25 0.03
CA ASN A 128 -0.62 -11.49 -0.86
C ASN A 128 0.10 -10.33 -1.58
N ARG A 129 1.40 -10.50 -1.86
CA ARG A 129 2.26 -9.51 -2.53
C ARG A 129 1.61 -8.92 -3.78
N GLU A 130 0.90 -9.75 -4.54
CA GLU A 130 0.18 -9.39 -5.77
C GLU A 130 -0.75 -8.18 -5.64
N VAL A 131 -1.33 -7.95 -4.45
CA VAL A 131 -2.18 -6.78 -4.18
C VAL A 131 -1.46 -5.76 -3.31
N ILE A 132 -0.62 -6.20 -2.37
CA ILE A 132 0.08 -5.28 -1.45
C ILE A 132 1.12 -4.42 -2.15
N GLU A 133 1.95 -5.00 -3.02
CA GLU A 133 3.03 -4.25 -3.67
C GLU A 133 2.47 -3.14 -4.59
N PRO A 134 1.43 -3.38 -5.43
CA PRO A 134 0.78 -2.31 -6.18
C PRO A 134 0.14 -1.23 -5.30
N ILE A 135 -0.47 -1.59 -4.16
CA ILE A 135 -1.02 -0.59 -3.21
C ILE A 135 0.07 0.37 -2.77
N ILE A 136 1.19 -0.15 -2.26
CA ILE A 136 2.30 0.67 -1.76
C ILE A 136 2.91 1.51 -2.87
N ALA A 137 3.13 0.93 -4.05
CA ALA A 137 3.69 1.65 -5.19
C ALA A 137 2.79 2.82 -5.63
N LYS A 138 1.46 2.63 -5.69
CA LYS A 138 0.52 3.67 -6.07
C LYS A 138 0.36 4.73 -4.97
N LEU A 139 0.31 4.33 -3.70
CA LEU A 139 0.30 5.28 -2.57
C LEU A 139 1.53 6.19 -2.57
N ARG A 140 2.71 5.67 -2.94
CA ARG A 140 3.93 6.48 -3.07
C ARG A 140 3.89 7.54 -4.17
N LEU A 141 3.01 7.38 -5.16
CA LEU A 141 2.87 8.33 -6.27
C LEU A 141 1.84 9.43 -5.99
N ARG A 142 1.06 9.30 -4.90
CA ARG A 142 0.04 10.27 -4.55
C ARG A 142 0.65 11.56 -4.03
N LYS A 143 -0.04 12.66 -4.31
CA LYS A 143 0.31 13.99 -3.79
C LYS A 143 -0.49 14.31 -2.53
N GLY A 144 -1.74 13.85 -2.48
CA GLY A 144 -2.61 13.97 -1.34
C GLY A 144 -2.20 13.04 -0.20
N LEU A 145 -2.34 13.52 1.03
CA LEU A 145 -2.17 12.70 2.23
C LEU A 145 -3.12 11.50 2.16
N THR A 146 -2.63 10.33 2.53
CA THR A 146 -3.49 9.15 2.71
C THR A 146 -3.32 8.66 4.13
N ILE A 147 -4.44 8.46 4.82
CA ILE A 147 -4.48 7.83 6.14
C ILE A 147 -5.25 6.52 6.02
N MET A 148 -4.76 5.50 6.71
CA MET A 148 -5.37 4.18 6.81
C MET A 148 -5.91 4.04 8.23
N GLU A 149 -7.22 3.86 8.36
CA GLU A 149 -7.87 3.73 9.65
C GLU A 149 -8.50 2.36 9.83
N LYS A 150 -8.24 1.77 11.00
CA LYS A 150 -8.91 0.55 11.40
C LYS A 150 -10.26 0.87 12.02
N VAL A 151 -11.32 0.39 11.39
CA VAL A 151 -12.68 0.44 11.96
C VAL A 151 -13.05 -0.90 12.61
N LYS A 152 -14.09 -0.88 13.45
CA LYS A 152 -14.61 -2.10 14.07
C LYS A 152 -15.65 -2.73 13.14
N ALA A 153 -15.48 -4.01 12.85
CA ALA A 153 -16.46 -4.80 12.11
C ALA A 153 -17.81 -4.85 12.85
N HIS A 154 -18.91 -4.75 12.09
CA HIS A 154 -20.29 -5.02 12.52
C HIS A 154 -20.80 -4.26 13.76
N VAL A 155 -20.38 -3.00 13.93
CA VAL A 155 -20.86 -2.14 15.04
C VAL A 155 -21.79 -1.00 14.62
N GLY A 156 -22.35 -1.02 13.41
CA GLY A 156 -23.26 0.04 12.95
C GLY A 156 -22.60 1.21 12.23
N ILE A 157 -21.34 1.09 11.79
CA ILE A 157 -20.67 2.13 11.00
C ILE A 157 -21.23 2.04 9.58
N HIS A 158 -22.07 3.00 9.20
CA HIS A 158 -22.80 2.99 7.92
C HIS A 158 -21.90 2.69 6.73
N GLY A 159 -20.79 3.41 6.58
CA GLY A 159 -19.85 3.19 5.46
C GLY A 159 -19.24 1.79 5.44
N ASN A 160 -18.88 1.23 6.60
CA ASN A 160 -18.36 -0.13 6.68
C ASN A 160 -19.44 -1.16 6.36
N GLU A 161 -20.69 -0.95 6.80
CA GLU A 161 -21.79 -1.84 6.44
C GLU A 161 -22.12 -1.77 4.94
N MET A 162 -21.97 -0.61 4.31
CA MET A 162 -22.15 -0.48 2.87
C MET A 162 -21.01 -1.18 2.10
N ALA A 163 -19.77 -1.05 2.56
CA ALA A 163 -18.64 -1.78 1.99
C ALA A 163 -18.79 -3.31 2.14
N ASP A 164 -19.21 -3.80 3.30
CA ASP A 164 -19.53 -5.22 3.57
C ASP A 164 -20.60 -5.74 2.59
N ARG A 165 -21.71 -4.99 2.43
CA ARG A 165 -22.77 -5.33 1.46
C ARG A 165 -22.25 -5.37 0.02
N LEU A 166 -21.38 -4.43 -0.37
CA LEU A 166 -20.78 -4.42 -1.70
C LEU A 166 -19.81 -5.58 -1.90
N ALA A 167 -19.03 -5.94 -0.88
CA ALA A 167 -18.11 -7.08 -0.92
C ALA A 167 -18.89 -8.40 -1.09
N ASP A 168 -19.99 -8.53 -0.36
CA ASP A 168 -20.92 -9.65 -0.48
C ASP A 168 -21.54 -9.76 -1.87
N GLN A 169 -21.98 -8.63 -2.46
CA GLN A 169 -22.45 -8.58 -3.85
C GLN A 169 -21.35 -8.96 -4.84
N GLY A 170 -20.11 -8.53 -4.58
CA GLY A 170 -18.93 -8.90 -5.37
C GLY A 170 -18.69 -10.41 -5.36
N ALA A 171 -18.82 -11.05 -4.20
CA ALA A 171 -18.62 -12.49 -4.04
C ALA A 171 -19.72 -13.31 -4.75
N ASP A 172 -20.92 -12.74 -4.87
CA ASP A 172 -22.07 -13.36 -5.54
C ASP A 172 -21.99 -13.27 -7.08
N LYS A 173 -21.08 -12.45 -7.66
CA LYS A 173 -20.91 -12.35 -9.11
C LYS A 173 -20.29 -13.61 -9.72
N ASP A 174 -20.65 -13.94 -10.96
CA ASP A 174 -20.10 -15.10 -11.67
C ASP A 174 -18.75 -14.82 -12.35
N VAL A 175 -18.49 -13.57 -12.71
CA VAL A 175 -17.26 -13.13 -13.40
C VAL A 175 -16.72 -11.88 -12.74
N THR A 176 -15.40 -11.69 -12.87
CA THR A 176 -14.78 -10.41 -12.55
C THR A 176 -15.10 -9.40 -13.64
N ASP A 177 -15.69 -8.30 -13.23
CA ASP A 177 -16.16 -7.22 -14.10
C ASP A 177 -15.37 -5.91 -13.93
N VAL A 178 -14.32 -5.94 -13.11
CA VAL A 178 -13.39 -4.82 -12.90
C VAL A 178 -11.96 -5.26 -13.22
N ALA A 179 -11.25 -4.46 -14.00
CA ALA A 179 -9.81 -4.63 -14.21
C ALA A 179 -9.06 -3.97 -13.05
N LEU A 180 -8.58 -4.78 -12.10
CA LEU A 180 -7.63 -4.33 -11.10
C LEU A 180 -6.26 -4.13 -11.75
N ASP A 181 -5.77 -2.89 -11.76
CA ASP A 181 -4.42 -2.60 -12.22
C ASP A 181 -3.37 -3.00 -11.17
N MET A 182 -2.87 -4.23 -11.30
CA MET A 182 -1.80 -4.77 -10.45
C MET A 182 -0.40 -4.44 -11.00
N GLU A 183 -0.28 -3.61 -12.04
CA GLU A 183 1.03 -3.22 -12.55
C GLU A 183 1.73 -2.29 -11.56
N ILE A 184 3.01 -2.59 -11.33
CA ILE A 184 3.88 -1.80 -10.46
C ILE A 184 4.58 -0.76 -11.33
N PRO A 185 4.33 0.55 -11.12
CA PRO A 185 5.05 1.60 -11.81
C PRO A 185 6.57 1.43 -11.59
N ALA A 186 7.37 1.74 -12.62
CA ALA A 186 8.82 1.58 -12.54
C ALA A 186 9.37 2.32 -11.31
N ARG A 187 10.08 1.58 -10.45
CA ARG A 187 10.71 2.11 -9.22
C ARG A 187 11.61 3.28 -9.62
N GLN A 188 11.26 4.51 -9.22
CA GLN A 188 12.23 5.59 -9.24
C GLN A 188 13.36 5.14 -8.31
N LYS A 189 14.57 5.03 -8.85
CA LYS A 189 15.72 4.52 -8.10
C LYS A 189 15.88 5.41 -6.88
N ARG A 190 15.84 4.83 -5.67
CA ARG A 190 16.33 5.49 -4.46
C ARG A 190 17.73 5.99 -4.78
N ASP A 191 17.97 7.30 -4.69
CA ASP A 191 19.33 7.82 -4.75
C ASP A 191 20.09 7.13 -3.62
N THR A 192 21.05 6.31 -4.01
CA THR A 192 21.91 5.64 -3.05
C THR A 192 22.69 6.75 -2.36
N PRO A 193 22.67 6.86 -1.01
CA PRO A 193 23.52 7.82 -0.33
C PRO A 193 24.95 7.60 -0.83
N PRO A 194 25.71 8.68 -1.11
CA PRO A 194 27.07 8.53 -1.61
C PRO A 194 27.84 7.61 -0.66
N GLU A 195 28.48 6.56 -1.20
CA GLU A 195 29.42 5.74 -0.45
C GLU A 195 30.46 6.69 0.15
N ASP A 196 30.39 6.89 1.47
CA ASP A 196 31.45 7.54 2.22
C ASP A 196 32.74 6.77 1.92
N GLN A 197 33.67 7.47 1.27
CA GLN A 197 35.01 6.97 0.98
C GLN A 197 35.66 6.56 2.29
N LYS A 198 35.64 5.26 2.60
CA LYS A 198 36.48 4.69 3.66
C LYS A 198 37.93 4.96 3.27
N HIS A 199 38.51 5.95 3.95
CA HIS A 199 39.91 6.29 3.87
C HIS A 199 40.76 5.04 4.06
N SER A 200 41.55 4.75 3.02
CA SER A 200 42.68 3.86 3.05
C SER A 200 43.71 4.41 4.04
N THR A 201 43.84 3.78 5.21
CA THR A 201 45.10 3.83 5.97
C THR A 201 45.90 2.59 5.61
N LYS A 202 46.93 2.83 4.80
CA LYS A 202 47.97 1.87 4.43
C LYS A 202 48.75 1.38 5.65
N GLU A 203 49.23 0.15 5.47
CA GLU A 203 50.19 -0.61 6.24
C GLU A 203 51.34 0.21 6.84
N ASN A 204 51.79 -0.22 8.02
CA ASN A 204 53.21 -0.21 8.37
C ASN A 204 53.47 -1.39 9.32
N ASP A 205 54.07 -2.44 8.77
CA ASP A 205 54.68 -3.54 9.51
C ASP A 205 55.88 -3.04 10.33
N PRO A 206 56.07 -3.48 11.59
CA PRO A 206 57.36 -3.33 12.26
C PRO A 206 58.28 -4.50 11.92
N VAL A 207 59.38 -4.14 11.25
CA VAL A 207 60.58 -4.94 10.99
C VAL A 207 61.20 -5.43 12.30
N ALA A 208 61.46 -6.74 12.38
CA ALA A 208 62.27 -7.36 13.42
C ALA A 208 63.76 -7.00 13.27
N PRO A 209 64.53 -6.95 14.36
CA PRO A 209 65.95 -7.25 14.29
C PRO A 209 66.28 -8.51 15.11
N GLY A 210 67.01 -9.43 14.48
CA GLY A 210 67.61 -10.59 15.13
C GLY A 210 68.95 -10.28 15.80
N SER A 211 69.23 -11.09 16.82
CA SER A 211 70.51 -11.64 17.27
C SER A 211 71.76 -10.75 17.35
N GLY A 212 72.23 -10.55 18.59
CA GLY A 212 73.58 -10.19 18.99
C GLY A 212 73.77 -10.47 20.48
#